data_AF-A0A7Y4AIJ2-F1
#
_entry.id   AF-A0A7Y4AIJ2-F1
#
_cell.length_a   1.000
_cell.length_b   1.000
_cell.length_c   1.000
_cell.angle_alpha   90.00
_cell.angle_beta   90.00
_cell.angle_gamma   90.00
#
_symmetry.space_group_name_H-M   'P 1'
#
loop_
_entity.id
_entity.type
_entity.pdbx_description
1 polymer ?
#
loop_
_entity_poly.entity_id
_entity_poly.type
_entity_poly.pdbx_seq_one_letter_code
_entity_poly.pdbx_strand_id
1 'polypeptide(L)' 'MYFESLSDFFAMGGYASYVWSAFGITFLSMFILMIVSMRRGKQLLNEVQAKVDRQERIDAAKNMENTL' A
#
# COMPACT_ATOMS: atom_id res chain seq x y z
N MET A 1 -40.41 -4.43 14.24
CA MET A 1 -38.94 -4.32 14.29
C MET A 1 -38.48 -4.26 12.84
N TYR A 2 -37.79 -3.20 12.38
CA TYR A 2 -37.60 -2.95 10.93
C TYR A 2 -36.71 -3.99 10.21
N PHE A 3 -35.96 -4.80 10.96
CA PHE A 3 -35.26 -5.98 10.47
C PHE A 3 -35.42 -7.07 11.52
N GLU A 4 -36.02 -8.20 11.17
CA GLU A 4 -36.27 -9.30 12.11
C GLU A 4 -35.07 -10.27 12.19
N SER A 5 -34.11 -10.16 11.27
CA SER A 5 -32.93 -11.00 11.22
C SER A 5 -31.73 -10.27 10.60
N LEU A 6 -30.51 -10.73 10.90
CA LEU A 6 -29.30 -10.28 10.19
C LEU A 6 -29.40 -10.58 8.69
N SER A 7 -30.09 -11.65 8.29
CA SER A 7 -30.33 -12.00 6.88
C SER A 7 -31.12 -10.90 6.16
N ASP A 8 -32.14 -10.32 6.79
CA ASP A 8 -32.93 -9.22 6.20
C ASP A 8 -32.12 -7.92 6.07
N PHE A 9 -31.15 -7.72 6.97
CA PHE A 9 -30.21 -6.61 6.86
C PHE A 9 -29.25 -6.80 5.68
N PHE A 10 -28.84 -8.03 5.36
CA PHE A 10 -28.02 -8.29 4.18
C PHE A 10 -28.85 -8.36 2.88
N ALA A 11 -30.13 -8.75 2.95
CA ALA A 11 -31.00 -8.89 1.79
C ALA A 11 -31.77 -7.60 1.44
N MET A 12 -31.94 -6.65 2.38
CA MET A 12 -32.63 -5.34 2.30
C MET A 12 -33.71 -5.26 1.20
N GLY A 13 -34.59 -6.27 1.11
CA GLY A 13 -35.71 -6.31 0.16
C GLY A 13 -35.37 -5.97 -1.30
N GLY A 14 -34.14 -6.25 -1.76
CA GLY A 14 -33.70 -5.96 -3.14
C GLY A 14 -32.72 -4.80 -3.32
N TYR A 15 -32.51 -3.95 -2.31
CA TYR A 15 -31.53 -2.84 -2.37
C TYR A 15 -30.10 -3.24 -1.96
N ALA A 16 -29.95 -4.41 -1.37
CA ALA A 16 -28.69 -4.94 -0.88
C ALA A 16 -27.59 -4.96 -1.93
N SER A 17 -27.92 -5.31 -3.18
CA SER A 17 -26.96 -5.36 -4.28
C SER A 17 -26.27 -4.02 -4.52
N TYR A 18 -27.03 -2.91 -4.48
CA TYR A 18 -26.49 -1.56 -4.67
C TYR A 18 -25.59 -1.14 -3.51
N VAL A 19 -26.05 -1.40 -2.27
CA VAL A 19 -25.32 -1.03 -1.06
C VAL A 19 -24.01 -1.82 -0.98
N TRP A 20 -24.08 -3.16 -1.01
CA TRP A 20 -22.91 -4.02 -0.88
C TRP A 20 -21.90 -3.83 -2.02
N SER A 21 -22.36 -3.54 -3.24
CA SER A 21 -21.44 -3.22 -4.35
C SER A 21 -20.71 -1.90 -4.10
N ALA A 22 -21.41 -0.85 -3.65
CA ALA A 22 -20.77 0.42 -3.32
C ALA A 22 -19.74 0.26 -2.19
N PHE A 23 -20.11 -0.42 -1.10
CA PHE A 23 -19.20 -0.75 -0.01
C PHE A 23 -18.00 -1.57 -0.51
N GLY A 24 -18.24 -2.59 -1.35
CA GLY A 24 -17.18 -3.41 -1.94
C GLY A 24 -16.19 -2.59 -2.77
N ILE A 25 -16.68 -1.67 -3.61
CA ILE A 25 -15.83 -0.78 -4.41
C ILE A 25 -15.02 0.15 -3.51
N THR A 26 -15.63 0.71 -2.46
CA THR A 26 -14.93 1.57 -1.50
C THR A 26 -13.84 0.80 -0.75
N PHE A 27 -14.16 -0.38 -0.21
CA PHE A 27 -13.17 -1.24 0.46
C PHE A 27 -12.03 -1.63 -0.49
N LEU A 28 -12.36 -1.99 -1.73
CA LEU A 28 -11.35 -2.32 -2.75
C LEU A 28 -10.43 -1.12 -3.01
N SER A 29 -11.01 0.07 -3.16
CA SER A 29 -10.25 1.30 -3.40
C SER A 29 -9.32 1.63 -2.22
N MET A 30 -9.81 1.48 -0.99
CA MET A 30 -8.99 1.64 0.22
C MET A 30 -7.85 0.61 0.27
N PHE A 31 -8.13 -0.65 -0.09
CA PHE A 31 -7.12 -1.71 -0.09
C PHE A 31 -6.03 -1.45 -1.13
N ILE A 32 -6.41 -1.00 -2.32
CA ILE A 32 -5.48 -0.60 -3.38
C ILE A 32 -4.59 0.55 -2.88
N LEU A 33 -5.19 1.60 -2.30
CA LEU A 33 -4.44 2.73 -1.75
C LEU A 33 -3.47 2.30 -0.63
N MET A 34 -3.90 1.41 0.25
CA MET A 34 -3.05 0.86 1.31
C MET A 34 -1.84 0.12 0.72
N ILE A 35 -2.06 -0.78 -0.24
CA ILE A 35 -0.97 -1.51 -0.90
C ILE A 35 -0.02 -0.56 -1.62
N VAL A 36 -0.55 0.43 -2.36
CA VAL A 36 0.26 1.42 -3.06
C VAL A 36 1.09 2.25 -2.07
N SER A 37 0.49 2.69 -0.97
CA SER A 37 1.18 3.45 0.09
C SER A 37 2.33 2.64 0.70
N MET A 38 2.08 1.37 1.06
CA MET A 38 3.11 0.48 1.59
C MET A 38 4.24 0.23 0.59
N ARG A 39 3.92 0.04 -0.69
CA ARG A 39 4.92 -0.14 -1.75
C ARG A 39 5.76 1.12 -1.96
N ARG A 40 5.13 2.29 -1.95
CA ARG A 40 5.81 3.58 -2.10
C ARG A 40 6.79 3.83 -0.97
N GLY A 41 6.42 3.50 0.28
CA GLY A 41 7.33 3.56 1.41
C GLY A 41 8.58 2.69 1.22
N LYS A 42 8.41 1.44 0.75
CA LYS A 42 9.53 0.54 0.46
C LYS A 42 10.40 1.02 -0.71
N GLN A 43 9.80 1.57 -1.76
CA GLN A 43 10.53 2.09 -2.90
C GLN A 43 11.45 3.25 -2.52
N LEU A 44 10.97 4.19 -1.70
CA LEU A 44 11.77 5.31 -1.22
C LEU A 44 12.99 4.84 -0.41
N LEU A 45 12.81 3.87 0.48
CA LEU A 45 13.92 3.30 1.25
C LEU A 45 14.94 2.59 0.36
N ASN A 46 14.48 1.83 -0.63
CA ASN A 46 15.37 1.15 -1.56
C ASN A 46 16.17 2.13 -2.42
N GLU A 47 15.56 3.23 -2.87
CA GLU A 47 16.26 4.28 -3.63
C GLU A 47 17.32 4.98 -2.79
N VAL A 48 17.03 5.24 -1.51
CA VAL A 48 18.00 5.84 -0.59
C VAL A 48 19.16 4.88 -0.36
N GLN A 49 18.90 3.60 -0.07
CA GLN A 49 19.94 2.60 0.14
C GLN A 49 20.85 2.45 -1.09
N ALA A 50 20.27 2.39 -2.29
CA ALA A 50 21.04 2.28 -3.53
C ALA A 50 21.97 3.49 -3.77
N LYS A 51 21.60 4.68 -3.28
CA LYS A 51 22.46 5.88 -3.34
C LYS A 51 23.59 5.81 -2.31
N VAL A 52 23.30 5.33 -1.10
CA VAL A 52 24.31 5.14 -0.04
C VAL A 52 25.37 4.14 -0.49
N ASP A 53 24.96 2.96 -0.96
CA ASP A 53 25.90 1.92 -1.42
C ASP A 53 26.81 2.42 -2.55
N ARG A 54 26.29 3.27 -3.44
CA ARG A 54 27.09 3.87 -4.52
C ARG A 54 28.11 4.87 -4.00
N GLN A 55 27.75 5.67 -3.00
CA GLN A 55 28.65 6.63 -2.39
C GLN A 55 29.79 5.93 -1.64
N GLU A 56 29.49 4.87 -0.89
CA GLU A 56 30.50 4.07 -0.18
C GLU A 56 31.56 3.49 -1.12
N ARG A 57 31.16 3.04 -2.32
CA ARG A 57 32.10 2.51 -3.33
C ARG A 57 33.04 3.58 -3.89
N ILE A 58 32.54 4.81 -4.07
CA ILE A 58 33.35 5.94 -4.55
C ILE A 58 34.32 6.37 -3.45
N ASP A 59 33.87 6.42 -2.20
CA ASP A 59 34.69 6.79 -1.06
C ASP A 59 35.76 5.72 -0.79
N ALA A 60 35.45 4.43 -0.95
CA ALA A 60 36.44 3.35 -0.86
C ALA A 60 37.52 3.44 -1.95
N ALA A 61 37.14 3.77 -3.19
CA ALA A 61 38.10 3.99 -4.28
C ALA A 61 38.99 5.21 -4.01
N LYS A 62 38.40 6.31 -3.51
CA LYS A 62 39.13 7.53 -3.17
C LYS A 62 40.10 7.33 -2.00
N ASN A 63 39.72 6.54 -1.00
CA ASN A 63 40.60 6.18 0.11
C ASN A 63 41.78 5.31 -0.33
N MET A 64 41.59 4.40 -1.30
CA MET A 64 42.70 3.61 -1.88
C MET A 64 43.66 4.47 -2.70
N GLU A 65 43.15 5.45 -3.46
CA GLU A 65 43.99 6.38 -4.25
C GLU A 65 44.85 7.30 -3.36
N ASN A 66 44.35 7.72 -2.20
CA ASN A 66 45.08 8.60 -1.27
C ASN A 66 46.12 7.87 -0.38
N THR A 67 46.25 6.55 -0.53
CA THR A 67 47.25 5.72 0.19
C THR A 67 48.42 5.26 -0.67
N LEU A 68 48.47 5.62 -1.97
CA LEU A 68 49.59 5.38 -2.89
C LEU A 68 50.42 6.66 -3.09
#